data_AF-A0A7Y1Y5W1-F1
#
_entry.id   AF-A0A7Y1Y5W1-F1
#
_cell.length_a   1.000
_cell.length_b   1.000
_cell.length_c   1.000
_cell.angle_alpha   90.00
_cell.angle_beta   90.00
_cell.angle_gamma   90.00
#
_symmetry.space_group_name_H-M   'P 1'
#
loop_
_entity.id
_entity.type
_entity.pdbx_description
1 polymer ?
#
loop_
_entity_poly.entity_id
_entity_poly.type
_entity_poly.pdbx_seq_one_letter_code
_entity_poly.pdbx_strand_id
1 'polypeptide(L)'
;MTDDLAFVFNDPSPFPTRGISETAGSPSRSRPHEADRLPEDIDWMTLRQAHNETSIPISTLRKWAKKGKVRARLVRAEGRELRLVAFGDVVGRAHALERTIQPVPVEAVVDLRDTAAVLVDAAPAPAAPPVEGFIAPVAKIESASQAPQREPEREPAAEEVSVAPEGSILVPLDAWDRMLGQLGNLHEAGQQLAEARERAAKAETEAQFLKERLREMRKQVEESELALDLQSADSRLPQAPPAVEPVLQIGWRRFRDRWLSGK
;
A
#
# COMPACT_ATOMS: atom_id res chain seq x y z
N MET A 1 3.73 -41.27 -23.41
CA MET A 1 2.26 -41.26 -23.26
C MET A 1 1.89 -39.85 -22.86
N THR A 2 1.61 -39.06 -23.89
CA THR A 2 1.33 -37.62 -23.85
C THR A 2 -0.18 -37.45 -23.84
N ASP A 3 -0.74 -36.98 -22.73
CA ASP A 3 -2.14 -36.57 -22.68
C ASP A 3 -2.27 -35.12 -23.10
N ASP A 4 -2.80 -34.99 -24.31
CA ASP A 4 -3.09 -33.79 -25.07
C ASP A 4 -4.50 -33.30 -24.68
N LEU A 5 -4.57 -32.45 -23.66
CA LEU A 5 -5.83 -31.83 -23.23
C LEU A 5 -6.11 -30.60 -24.08
N ALA A 6 -6.76 -30.85 -25.23
CA ALA A 6 -7.36 -29.83 -26.07
C ALA A 6 -8.48 -29.08 -25.31
N PHE A 7 -8.20 -27.85 -24.88
CA PHE A 7 -9.19 -26.90 -24.39
C PHE A 7 -10.01 -26.36 -25.57
N VAL A 8 -11.20 -26.91 -25.79
CA VAL A 8 -12.17 -26.41 -26.77
C VAL A 8 -12.79 -25.11 -26.23
N PHE A 9 -12.39 -23.98 -26.81
CA PHE A 9 -13.06 -22.70 -26.63
C PHE A 9 -14.39 -22.73 -27.39
N ASN A 10 -15.48 -22.91 -26.66
CA ASN A 10 -16.84 -22.80 -27.16
C ASN A 10 -17.32 -21.35 -26.98
N ASP A 11 -17.57 -20.66 -28.09
CA ASP A 11 -18.15 -19.31 -28.16
C ASP A 11 -18.86 -19.21 -29.53
N PRO A 12 -19.90 -18.37 -29.77
CA PRO A 12 -20.85 -17.71 -28.88
C PRO A 12 -22.33 -18.02 -29.26
N SER A 13 -23.27 -17.82 -28.33
CA SER A 13 -24.71 -17.85 -28.63
C SER A 13 -25.20 -16.47 -29.17
N PRO A 14 -26.08 -16.44 -30.18
CA PRO A 14 -26.58 -15.20 -30.80
C PRO A 14 -27.64 -14.50 -29.94
N PHE A 15 -27.49 -13.17 -29.78
CA PHE A 15 -28.49 -12.32 -29.14
C PHE A 15 -29.77 -12.21 -30.00
N PRO A 16 -30.97 -12.19 -29.38
CA PRO A 16 -32.21 -11.93 -30.11
C PRO A 16 -32.35 -10.44 -30.45
N THR A 17 -32.54 -10.16 -31.74
CA THR A 17 -32.94 -8.87 -32.31
C THR A 17 -34.31 -8.47 -31.77
N ARG A 18 -34.35 -7.54 -30.82
CA ARG A 18 -35.61 -6.95 -30.33
C ARG A 18 -35.99 -5.79 -31.26
N GLY A 19 -37.11 -5.96 -31.96
CA GLY A 19 -37.66 -5.00 -32.90
C GLY A 19 -37.90 -3.63 -32.28
N ILE A 20 -37.39 -2.61 -32.96
CA ILE A 20 -37.71 -1.20 -32.75
C ILE A 20 -38.96 -0.89 -33.56
N SER A 21 -40.09 -0.79 -32.87
CA SER A 21 -41.31 -0.19 -33.40
C SER A 21 -41.16 1.34 -33.39
N GLU A 22 -41.10 1.89 -34.60
CA GLU A 22 -41.30 3.31 -34.91
C GLU A 22 -42.59 3.83 -34.27
N THR A 23 -42.44 4.76 -33.33
CA THR A 23 -43.50 5.69 -32.97
C THR A 23 -42.98 7.09 -33.27
N ALA A 24 -43.49 7.65 -34.36
CA ALA A 24 -43.26 9.02 -34.77
C ALA A 24 -43.89 9.97 -33.73
N GLY A 25 -43.03 10.59 -32.92
CA GLY A 25 -43.39 11.68 -32.04
C GLY A 25 -42.25 12.68 -32.02
N SER A 26 -42.31 13.68 -32.90
CA SER A 26 -41.37 14.81 -32.96
C SER A 26 -41.29 15.53 -31.62
N PRO A 27 -40.10 15.63 -30.99
CA PRO A 27 -39.80 16.71 -30.08
C PRO A 27 -39.03 17.81 -30.81
N SER A 28 -39.51 19.03 -30.63
CA SER A 28 -38.93 20.30 -31.04
C SER A 28 -37.40 20.31 -31.11
N ARG A 29 -36.88 20.79 -32.26
CA ARG A 29 -35.50 21.24 -32.46
C ARG A 29 -35.19 22.40 -31.52
N SER A 30 -34.81 22.09 -30.29
CA SER A 30 -34.08 22.98 -29.40
C SER A 30 -32.61 22.94 -29.78
N ARG A 31 -32.11 24.08 -30.27
CA ARG A 31 -30.69 24.48 -30.45
C ARG A 31 -29.61 23.42 -30.13
N PRO A 32 -28.89 22.90 -31.14
CA PRO A 32 -27.65 22.17 -30.93
C PRO A 32 -26.48 23.16 -30.91
N HIS A 33 -26.14 23.76 -29.77
CA HIS A 33 -24.86 24.49 -29.60
C HIS A 33 -24.52 24.78 -28.13
N GLU A 34 -24.61 23.78 -27.24
CA GLU A 34 -24.10 23.93 -25.86
C GLU A 34 -23.74 22.57 -25.21
N ALA A 35 -23.24 21.62 -26.00
CA ALA A 35 -22.83 20.29 -25.49
C ALA A 35 -21.32 20.00 -25.62
N ASP A 36 -20.56 20.84 -26.34
CA ASP A 36 -19.13 20.58 -26.62
C ASP A 36 -18.16 21.59 -25.98
N ARG A 37 -18.66 22.54 -25.19
CA ARG A 37 -17.81 23.16 -24.17
C ARG A 37 -17.80 22.22 -22.98
N LEU A 38 -16.99 21.15 -23.09
CA LEU A 38 -16.56 20.41 -21.90
C LEU A 38 -16.06 21.46 -20.90
N PRO A 39 -16.60 21.51 -19.67
CA PRO A 39 -16.06 22.39 -18.65
C PRO A 39 -14.57 22.12 -18.57
N GLU A 40 -13.72 23.12 -18.82
CA GLU A 40 -12.27 22.92 -18.79
C GLU A 40 -11.80 22.52 -17.37
N ASP A 41 -12.65 22.77 -16.37
CA ASP A 41 -12.46 22.44 -14.96
C ASP A 41 -13.10 21.09 -14.58
N ILE A 42 -12.86 20.03 -15.36
CA ILE A 42 -13.15 18.68 -14.87
C ILE A 42 -12.07 18.32 -13.84
N ASP A 43 -12.45 18.30 -12.57
CA ASP A 43 -11.58 17.86 -11.49
C ASP A 43 -11.30 16.35 -11.61
N TRP A 44 -10.09 16.03 -12.07
CA TRP A 44 -9.63 14.67 -12.28
C TRP A 44 -8.86 14.19 -11.04
N MET A 45 -9.41 13.21 -10.35
CA MET A 45 -8.81 12.66 -9.13
C MET A 45 -8.47 11.18 -9.27
N THR A 46 -7.53 10.72 -8.45
CA THR A 46 -7.19 9.30 -8.40
C THR A 46 -8.32 8.49 -7.76
N LEU A 47 -8.42 7.20 -8.09
CA LEU A 47 -9.41 6.31 -7.45
C LEU A 47 -9.30 6.28 -5.92
N ARG A 48 -8.08 6.42 -5.37
CA ARG A 48 -7.86 6.44 -3.91
C ARG A 48 -8.35 7.75 -3.30
N GLN A 49 -8.07 8.88 -3.95
CA GLN A 49 -8.57 10.17 -3.52
C GLN A 49 -10.10 10.22 -3.57
N ALA A 50 -10.71 9.79 -4.67
CA ALA A 50 -12.16 9.68 -4.81
C ALA A 50 -12.78 8.78 -3.71
N HIS A 51 -12.11 7.68 -3.35
CA HIS A 51 -12.55 6.82 -2.24
C HIS A 51 -12.53 7.57 -0.90
N ASN A 52 -11.48 8.32 -0.62
CA ASN A 52 -11.36 9.07 0.63
C ASN A 52 -12.43 10.18 0.72
N GLU A 53 -12.71 10.87 -0.39
CA GLU A 53 -13.67 11.97 -0.41
C GLU A 53 -15.13 11.51 -0.39
N THR A 54 -15.44 10.39 -1.06
CA THR A 54 -16.83 9.92 -1.22
C THR A 54 -17.20 8.72 -0.34
N SER A 55 -16.23 8.13 0.34
CA SER A 55 -16.34 6.83 1.05
C SER A 55 -16.78 5.66 0.15
N ILE A 56 -16.72 5.79 -1.17
CA ILE A 56 -17.09 4.71 -2.11
C ILE A 56 -15.91 3.78 -2.30
N PRO A 57 -16.06 2.44 -2.14
CA PRO A 57 -14.94 1.51 -2.29
C PRO A 57 -14.27 1.61 -3.67
N ILE A 58 -12.94 1.56 -3.70
CA ILE A 58 -12.13 1.64 -4.94
C ILE A 58 -12.58 0.61 -6.00
N SER A 59 -12.98 -0.59 -5.57
CA SER A 59 -13.50 -1.64 -6.47
C SER A 59 -14.78 -1.22 -7.19
N THR A 60 -15.64 -0.46 -6.53
CA THR A 60 -16.89 0.08 -7.09
C THR A 60 -16.58 1.19 -8.09
N LEU A 61 -15.68 2.10 -7.74
CA LEU A 61 -15.20 3.15 -8.65
C LEU A 61 -14.57 2.56 -9.91
N ARG A 62 -13.76 1.50 -9.78
CA ARG A 62 -13.20 0.75 -10.92
C ARG A 62 -14.29 0.13 -11.80
N LYS A 63 -15.33 -0.47 -11.19
CA LYS A 63 -16.48 -1.04 -11.92
C LYS A 63 -17.25 0.04 -12.67
N TRP A 64 -17.45 1.23 -12.08
CA TRP A 64 -18.14 2.35 -12.73
C TRP A 64 -17.36 2.90 -13.92
N ALA A 65 -16.05 3.11 -13.75
CA ALA A 65 -15.15 3.50 -14.83
C ALA A 65 -15.15 2.47 -15.97
N LYS A 66 -15.06 1.16 -15.66
CA LYS A 66 -15.08 0.10 -16.68
C LYS A 66 -16.40 0.03 -17.46
N LYS A 67 -17.52 0.36 -16.79
CA LYS A 67 -18.86 0.39 -17.40
C LYS A 67 -19.21 1.71 -18.08
N GLY A 68 -18.28 2.68 -18.15
CA GLY A 68 -18.54 4.01 -18.71
C GLY A 68 -19.61 4.80 -17.95
N LYS A 69 -19.86 4.47 -16.68
CA LYS A 69 -20.84 5.19 -15.83
C LYS A 69 -20.26 6.47 -15.24
N VAL A 70 -18.94 6.59 -15.24
CA VAL A 70 -18.16 7.73 -14.78
C VAL A 70 -17.04 7.91 -15.80
N ARG A 71 -16.78 9.14 -16.24
CA ARG A 71 -15.65 9.44 -17.12
C ARG A 71 -14.35 9.09 -16.42
N ALA A 72 -13.51 8.32 -17.11
CA ALA A 72 -12.22 7.87 -16.59
C ALA A 72 -11.14 8.00 -17.64
N ARG A 73 -9.92 8.34 -17.22
CA ARG A 73 -8.73 8.38 -18.08
C ARG A 73 -7.57 7.68 -17.41
N LEU A 74 -6.69 7.07 -18.20
CA LEU A 74 -5.43 6.50 -17.73
C LEU A 74 -4.33 7.51 -17.97
N VAL A 75 -3.56 7.83 -16.93
CA VAL A 75 -2.39 8.70 -17.00
C VAL A 75 -1.18 7.89 -16.57
N ARG A 76 -0.10 7.97 -17.34
CA ARG A 76 1.17 7.33 -17.00
C ARG A 76 2.04 8.35 -16.27
N ALA A 77 2.30 8.11 -15.00
CA ALA A 77 3.17 8.93 -14.16
C ALA A 77 4.21 8.03 -13.51
N GLU A 78 5.48 8.41 -13.56
CA GLU A 78 6.58 7.67 -12.89
C GLU A 78 6.64 6.18 -13.24
N GLY A 79 6.34 5.83 -14.50
CA GLY A 79 6.33 4.44 -14.96
C GLY A 79 5.14 3.60 -14.49
N ARG A 80 4.20 4.18 -13.72
CA ARG A 80 2.96 3.52 -13.28
C ARG A 80 1.76 4.10 -14.03
N GLU A 81 0.79 3.24 -14.34
CA GLU A 81 -0.49 3.67 -14.91
C GLU A 81 -1.49 3.97 -13.78
N LEU A 82 -1.84 5.25 -13.65
CA LEU A 82 -2.84 5.72 -12.70
C LEU A 82 -4.16 5.96 -13.44
N ARG A 83 -5.24 5.35 -12.93
CA ARG A 83 -6.59 5.63 -13.42
C ARG A 83 -7.17 6.81 -12.65
N LEU A 84 -7.48 7.87 -13.38
CA LEU A 84 -8.17 9.05 -12.89
C LEU A 84 -9.65 8.96 -13.25
N VAL A 85 -10.49 9.53 -12.40
CA VAL A 85 -11.94 9.62 -12.58
C VAL A 85 -12.38 11.07 -12.41
N ALA A 86 -13.41 11.47 -13.16
CA ALA A 86 -14.01 12.80 -13.02
C ALA A 86 -14.85 12.83 -11.73
N PHE A 87 -14.53 13.73 -10.80
CA PHE A 87 -15.18 13.77 -9.49
C PHE A 87 -16.68 14.04 -9.56
N GLY A 88 -17.10 15.02 -10.37
CA GLY A 88 -18.51 15.37 -10.53
C GLY A 88 -19.37 14.20 -11.00
N ASP A 89 -18.84 13.33 -11.86
CA ASP A 89 -19.54 12.12 -12.31
C ASP A 89 -19.66 11.08 -11.19
N VAL A 90 -18.64 10.96 -10.32
CA VAL A 90 -18.68 10.05 -9.16
C VAL A 90 -19.76 10.51 -8.18
N VAL A 91 -19.79 11.81 -7.85
CA VAL A 91 -20.79 12.41 -6.95
C VAL A 91 -22.20 12.26 -7.53
N GLY A 92 -22.38 12.62 -8.80
CA GLY A 92 -23.67 12.46 -9.48
C GLY A 92 -24.15 11.01 -9.51
N ARG A 93 -23.23 10.06 -9.72
CA ARG A 93 -23.58 8.64 -9.71
C ARG A 93 -23.91 8.11 -8.31
N ALA A 94 -23.21 8.59 -7.28
CA ALA A 94 -23.47 8.22 -5.90
C ALA A 94 -24.85 8.72 -5.45
N HIS A 95 -25.19 9.96 -5.81
CA HIS A 95 -26.48 10.56 -5.54
C HIS A 95 -27.63 9.82 -6.25
N ALA A 96 -27.40 9.39 -7.50
CA ALA A 96 -28.35 8.58 -8.26
C ALA A 96 -28.57 7.17 -7.71
N LEU A 97 -27.72 6.70 -6.79
CA LEU A 97 -27.84 5.43 -6.09
C LEU A 97 -28.29 5.59 -4.64
N GLU A 98 -28.74 6.80 -4.27
CA GLU A 98 -29.17 7.16 -2.91
C GLU A 98 -28.11 6.83 -1.84
N ARG A 99 -26.83 6.82 -2.23
CA ARG A 99 -25.74 6.70 -1.27
C ARG A 99 -25.48 8.07 -0.70
N THR A 100 -25.83 8.27 0.56
CA THR A 100 -25.45 9.46 1.32
C THR A 100 -23.93 9.53 1.36
N ILE A 101 -23.37 10.45 0.57
CA ILE A 101 -21.98 10.86 0.73
C ILE A 101 -21.97 11.60 2.06
N GLN A 102 -21.46 10.98 3.12
CA GLN A 102 -21.07 11.77 4.28
C GLN A 102 -19.82 12.55 3.84
N PRO A 103 -19.90 13.88 3.67
CA PRO A 103 -18.68 14.65 3.53
C PRO A 103 -17.89 14.42 4.81
N VAL A 104 -16.71 13.83 4.70
CA VAL A 104 -15.80 13.74 5.84
C VAL A 104 -15.53 15.20 6.23
N PRO A 105 -15.94 15.66 7.42
CA PRO A 105 -15.75 17.05 7.80
C PRO A 105 -14.25 17.34 7.77
N VAL A 106 -13.84 18.16 6.81
CA VAL A 106 -12.43 18.54 6.59
C VAL A 106 -11.87 19.28 7.81
N GLU A 107 -12.75 19.77 8.70
CA GLU A 107 -12.41 20.42 9.96
C GLU A 107 -11.89 19.48 11.06
N ALA A 108 -11.89 18.15 10.86
CA ALA A 108 -11.18 17.23 11.76
C ALA A 108 -9.72 16.97 11.33
N VAL A 109 -9.25 17.59 10.24
CA VAL A 109 -7.84 17.62 9.83
C VAL A 109 -7.22 18.98 10.19
N VAL A 110 -7.59 19.52 11.35
CA VAL A 110 -6.88 20.64 11.98
C VAL A 110 -5.58 20.11 12.57
N ASP A 111 -4.48 20.48 11.93
CA ASP A 111 -3.13 20.68 12.49
C ASP A 111 -2.45 19.53 13.25
N LEU A 112 -2.30 18.37 12.61
CA LEU A 112 -1.14 17.49 12.87
C LEU A 112 0.12 17.87 12.09
N ARG A 113 0.13 19.03 11.41
CA ARG A 113 1.33 19.57 10.73
C ARG A 113 2.11 20.59 11.56
N ASP A 114 1.50 21.22 12.57
CA ASP A 114 2.20 22.14 13.49
C ASP A 114 2.83 21.47 14.71
N THR A 115 2.57 20.18 14.95
CA THR A 115 3.30 19.38 15.97
C THR A 115 4.53 18.65 15.41
N ALA A 116 4.84 18.81 14.12
CA ALA A 116 5.97 18.15 13.45
C ALA A 116 7.33 18.85 13.64
N ALA A 117 7.41 19.96 14.38
CA ALA A 117 8.68 20.63 14.69
C ALA A 117 9.37 20.13 15.97
N VAL A 118 8.80 19.17 16.71
CA VAL A 118 9.40 18.64 17.98
C VAL A 118 9.73 17.14 17.94
N LEU A 119 9.42 16.41 16.86
CA LEU A 119 9.88 15.02 16.71
C LEU A 119 10.36 14.73 15.28
N VAL A 120 11.56 15.20 14.97
CA VAL A 120 12.34 14.77 13.80
C VAL A 120 13.15 13.54 14.22
N ASP A 121 12.57 12.32 14.13
CA ASP A 121 13.32 11.10 13.79
C ASP A 121 12.41 9.87 13.47
N ALA A 122 11.41 10.02 12.61
CA ALA A 122 10.62 8.89 12.11
C ALA A 122 10.79 8.74 10.59
N ALA A 123 11.85 8.04 10.22
CA ALA A 123 12.17 7.63 8.85
C ALA A 123 11.10 6.70 8.23
N PRO A 124 10.97 6.67 6.89
CA PRO A 124 9.75 6.29 6.18
C PRO A 124 9.51 4.79 6.09
N ALA A 125 8.21 4.44 6.05
CA ALA A 125 7.70 3.08 5.85
C ALA A 125 8.34 2.38 4.62
N PRO A 126 9.00 1.23 4.80
CA PRO A 126 9.49 0.45 3.67
C PRO A 126 8.35 -0.35 3.03
N ALA A 127 8.41 -0.40 1.70
CA ALA A 127 7.50 -1.10 0.81
C ALA A 127 7.32 -2.58 1.17
N ALA A 128 6.06 -3.03 1.15
CA ALA A 128 5.70 -4.43 1.29
C ALA A 128 6.30 -5.31 0.16
N PRO A 129 6.98 -6.42 0.48
CA PRO A 129 7.27 -7.48 -0.49
C PRO A 129 6.05 -8.39 -0.71
N PRO A 130 6.02 -9.15 -1.82
CA PRO A 130 4.87 -9.94 -2.24
C PRO A 130 4.66 -11.15 -1.33
N VAL A 131 3.39 -11.42 -1.02
CA VAL A 131 2.95 -12.61 -0.30
C VAL A 131 3.03 -13.80 -1.27
N GLU A 132 4.19 -14.44 -1.34
CA GLU A 132 4.32 -15.76 -1.94
C GLU A 132 3.93 -16.82 -0.91
N GLY A 133 3.04 -17.71 -1.34
CA GLY A 133 2.29 -18.60 -0.48
C GLY A 133 3.12 -19.65 0.23
N PHE A 134 2.65 -20.01 1.42
CA PHE A 134 2.77 -21.37 1.93
C PHE A 134 1.51 -21.68 2.74
N ILE A 135 0.52 -22.24 2.04
CA ILE A 135 -0.59 -22.97 2.66
C ILE A 135 -0.23 -24.44 2.55
N ALA A 136 0.03 -25.10 3.68
CA ALA A 136 -0.08 -26.56 3.85
C ALA A 136 -0.10 -26.89 5.37
N PRO A 137 -0.63 -28.05 5.78
CA PRO A 137 -2.03 -28.19 6.18
C PRO A 137 -2.17 -28.48 7.68
N VAL A 138 -3.25 -27.96 8.29
CA VAL A 138 -3.66 -28.35 9.64
C VAL A 138 -3.91 -29.85 9.66
N ALA A 139 -3.15 -30.53 10.52
CA ALA A 139 -3.24 -31.94 10.78
C ALA A 139 -4.67 -32.32 11.19
N LYS A 140 -5.13 -33.37 10.52
CA LYS A 140 -6.34 -34.15 10.75
C LYS A 140 -6.47 -34.51 12.24
N ILE A 141 -7.45 -33.94 12.93
CA ILE A 141 -7.90 -34.49 14.23
C ILE A 141 -9.08 -35.40 13.90
N GLU A 142 -8.80 -36.69 13.93
CA GLU A 142 -9.75 -37.78 13.84
C GLU A 142 -10.78 -37.65 14.97
N SER A 143 -11.98 -37.21 14.60
CA SER A 143 -13.19 -37.47 15.37
C SER A 143 -13.57 -38.94 15.19
N ALA A 144 -13.18 -39.77 16.14
CA ALA A 144 -13.64 -41.15 16.26
C ALA A 144 -13.97 -41.45 17.74
N SER A 145 -15.21 -41.18 18.14
CA SER A 145 -15.98 -42.00 19.08
C SER A 145 -17.38 -41.45 19.22
N GLN A 146 -18.18 -41.71 18.18
CA GLN A 146 -19.63 -41.78 18.34
C GLN A 146 -19.96 -43.27 18.46
N ALA A 147 -20.23 -43.71 19.68
CA ALA A 147 -20.83 -45.00 19.99
C ALA A 147 -22.25 -44.75 20.58
N PRO A 148 -23.16 -45.72 20.45
CA PRO A 148 -24.57 -45.49 20.17
C PRO A 148 -25.41 -45.26 21.43
N GLN A 149 -26.44 -44.45 21.27
CA GLN A 149 -27.53 -44.25 22.21
C GLN A 149 -28.22 -45.59 22.50
N ARG A 150 -28.23 -46.01 23.76
CA ARG A 150 -29.20 -46.96 24.31
C ARG A 150 -30.33 -46.15 24.94
N GLU A 151 -31.51 -46.21 24.33
CA GLU A 151 -32.77 -45.97 25.04
C GLU A 151 -32.94 -47.04 26.14
N PRO A 152 -33.50 -46.64 27.29
CA PRO A 152 -34.72 -47.31 27.70
C PRO A 152 -35.82 -46.33 28.11
N GLU A 153 -37.00 -46.54 27.51
CA GLU A 153 -38.29 -46.67 28.18
C GLU A 153 -38.58 -45.76 29.39
N ARG A 154 -39.18 -44.61 29.07
CA ARG A 154 -40.47 -44.10 29.60
C ARG A 154 -41.05 -44.79 30.86
N GLU A 155 -41.00 -44.08 31.99
CA GLU A 155 -42.04 -44.13 33.04
C GLU A 155 -42.60 -42.71 33.29
N PRO A 156 -43.94 -42.54 33.40
CA PRO A 156 -44.58 -41.25 33.61
C PRO A 156 -44.98 -41.05 35.09
N ALA A 157 -44.41 -40.08 35.79
CA ALA A 157 -45.05 -39.33 36.89
C ALA A 157 -44.01 -38.55 37.70
N ALA A 158 -43.98 -37.24 37.50
CA ALA A 158 -43.87 -36.21 38.53
C ALA A 158 -43.65 -34.87 37.82
N GLU A 159 -44.71 -34.08 37.68
CA GLU A 159 -44.60 -32.65 37.41
C GLU A 159 -43.99 -31.98 38.65
N GLU A 160 -42.67 -32.08 38.80
CA GLU A 160 -41.93 -31.18 39.69
C GLU A 160 -41.78 -29.85 38.97
N VAL A 161 -42.73 -28.95 39.24
CA VAL A 161 -42.65 -27.53 38.91
C VAL A 161 -41.49 -26.96 39.75
N SER A 162 -40.26 -27.04 39.23
CA SER A 162 -39.11 -26.37 39.81
C SER A 162 -39.36 -24.86 39.68
N VAL A 163 -39.84 -24.27 40.77
CA VAL A 163 -39.99 -22.81 40.90
C VAL A 163 -38.58 -22.23 40.80
N ALA A 164 -38.26 -21.67 39.64
CA ALA A 164 -37.01 -20.96 39.41
C ALA A 164 -36.90 -19.84 40.46
N PRO A 165 -35.73 -19.66 41.10
CA PRO A 165 -35.55 -18.62 42.12
C PRO A 165 -35.86 -17.25 41.52
N GLU A 166 -36.79 -16.53 42.16
CA GLU A 166 -37.19 -15.16 41.81
C GLU A 166 -35.95 -14.25 41.85
N GLY A 167 -35.34 -14.03 40.68
CA GLY A 167 -34.09 -13.29 40.54
C GLY A 167 -33.13 -13.84 39.48
N SER A 168 -33.31 -15.08 39.02
CA SER A 168 -32.55 -15.61 37.87
C SER A 168 -33.12 -15.04 36.56
N ILE A 169 -32.44 -14.04 36.01
CA ILE A 169 -32.71 -13.56 34.64
C ILE A 169 -32.34 -14.71 33.70
N LEU A 170 -33.35 -15.44 33.22
CA LEU A 170 -33.17 -16.42 32.16
C LEU A 170 -32.67 -15.69 30.91
N VAL A 171 -31.37 -15.83 30.62
CA VAL A 171 -30.79 -15.34 29.38
C VAL A 171 -31.23 -16.28 28.26
N PRO A 172 -31.90 -15.80 27.19
CA PRO A 172 -32.22 -16.63 26.03
C PRO A 172 -30.96 -17.24 25.44
N LEU A 173 -31.01 -18.51 25.03
CA LEU A 173 -29.87 -19.26 24.50
C LEU A 173 -29.19 -18.50 23.33
N ASP A 174 -29.98 -17.90 22.43
CA ASP A 174 -29.48 -17.10 21.32
C ASP A 174 -28.61 -15.91 21.76
N ALA A 175 -28.91 -15.29 22.90
CA ALA A 175 -28.13 -14.17 23.42
C ALA A 175 -26.77 -14.65 23.96
N TRP A 176 -26.75 -15.83 24.59
CA TRP A 176 -25.52 -16.46 25.07
C TRP A 176 -24.62 -16.87 23.90
N ASP A 177 -25.17 -17.49 22.86
CA ASP A 177 -24.41 -17.89 21.67
C ASP A 177 -23.77 -16.69 20.96
N ARG A 178 -24.47 -15.54 20.92
CA ARG A 178 -23.91 -14.29 20.41
C ARG A 178 -22.76 -13.78 21.27
N MET A 179 -22.88 -13.82 22.60
CA MET A 179 -21.81 -13.42 23.51
C MET A 179 -20.58 -14.33 23.37
N LEU A 180 -20.78 -15.64 23.23
CA LEU A 180 -19.69 -16.59 22.96
C LEU A 180 -19.02 -16.31 21.62
N GLY A 181 -19.79 -16.00 20.57
CA GLY A 181 -19.26 -15.60 19.28
C GLY A 181 -18.42 -14.31 19.37
N GLN A 182 -18.88 -13.32 20.14
CA GLN A 182 -18.12 -12.08 20.39
C GLN A 182 -16.81 -12.34 21.14
N LEU A 183 -16.82 -13.20 22.16
CA LEU A 183 -15.61 -13.59 22.88
C LEU A 183 -14.63 -14.36 21.99
N GLY A 184 -15.12 -15.23 21.11
CA GLY A 184 -14.31 -15.92 20.11
C GLY A 184 -13.61 -14.95 19.17
N ASN A 185 -14.37 -14.01 18.59
CA ASN A 185 -13.82 -12.97 17.71
C ASN A 185 -12.78 -12.09 18.43
N LEU A 186 -13.02 -11.74 19.70
CA LEU A 186 -12.08 -10.96 20.51
C LEU A 186 -10.78 -11.75 20.78
N HIS A 187 -10.90 -13.06 21.05
CA HIS A 187 -9.75 -13.92 21.26
C HIS A 187 -8.89 -14.04 20.00
N GLU A 188 -9.52 -14.26 18.85
CA GLU A 188 -8.82 -14.32 17.56
C GLU A 188 -8.14 -12.99 17.22
N ALA A 189 -8.83 -11.86 17.42
CA ALA A 189 -8.23 -10.54 17.26
C ALA A 189 -7.03 -10.32 18.21
N GLY A 190 -7.12 -10.85 19.43
CA GLY A 190 -6.02 -10.84 20.40
C GLY A 190 -4.80 -11.64 19.92
N GLN A 191 -5.01 -12.82 19.34
CA GLN A 191 -3.94 -13.64 18.75
C GLN A 191 -3.29 -12.94 17.55
N GLN A 192 -4.10 -12.40 16.63
CA GLN A 192 -3.61 -11.67 15.47
C GLN A 192 -2.77 -10.46 15.88
N LEU A 193 -3.17 -9.74 16.93
CA LEU A 193 -2.41 -8.61 17.47
C LEU A 193 -1.07 -9.05 18.06
N ALA A 194 -1.04 -10.17 18.78
CA ALA A 194 0.19 -10.72 19.34
C ALA A 194 1.19 -11.10 18.23
N GLU A 195 0.74 -11.82 17.20
CA GLU A 195 1.58 -12.17 16.05
C GLU A 195 2.06 -10.95 15.27
N ALA A 196 1.20 -9.93 15.11
CA ALA A 196 1.58 -8.69 14.44
C ALA A 196 2.69 -7.96 15.20
N ARG A 197 2.62 -7.94 16.54
CA ARG A 197 3.67 -7.38 17.40
C ARG A 197 4.97 -8.16 17.31
N GLU A 198 4.90 -9.49 17.27
CA GLU A 198 6.10 -10.33 17.09
C GLU A 198 6.76 -10.06 15.74
N ARG A 199 5.99 -10.01 14.65
CA ARG A 199 6.54 -9.66 13.32
C ARG A 199 7.12 -8.25 13.29
N ALA A 200 6.48 -7.29 13.96
CA ALA A 200 6.98 -5.92 14.04
C ALA A 200 8.33 -5.86 14.79
N ALA A 201 8.43 -6.48 15.97
CA ALA A 201 9.67 -6.55 16.75
C ALA A 201 10.80 -7.24 15.97
N LYS A 202 10.49 -8.30 15.21
CA LYS A 202 11.46 -8.96 14.35
C LYS A 202 11.95 -8.04 13.21
N ALA A 203 11.03 -7.37 12.54
CA ALA A 203 11.38 -6.41 11.48
C ALA A 203 12.22 -5.23 12.01
N GLU A 204 11.96 -4.77 13.24
CA GLU A 204 12.74 -3.70 13.88
C GLU A 204 14.19 -4.12 14.12
N THR A 205 14.42 -5.33 14.62
CA THR A 205 15.79 -5.83 14.86
C THR A 205 16.55 -6.07 13.56
N GLU A 206 15.89 -6.63 12.54
CA GLU A 206 16.46 -6.80 11.20
C GLU A 206 16.80 -5.45 10.55
N ALA A 207 15.93 -4.44 10.67
CA ALA A 207 16.18 -3.10 10.16
C ALA A 207 17.34 -2.40 10.88
N GLN A 208 17.46 -2.57 12.21
CA GLN A 208 18.60 -2.06 12.97
C GLN A 208 19.91 -2.73 12.52
N PHE A 209 19.91 -4.06 12.37
CA PHE A 209 21.06 -4.81 11.86
C PHE A 209 21.51 -4.33 10.48
N LEU A 210 20.57 -4.08 9.56
CA LEU A 210 20.89 -3.55 8.23
C LEU A 210 21.47 -2.13 8.29
N LYS A 211 20.97 -1.27 9.17
CA LYS A 211 21.52 0.07 9.38
C LYS A 211 22.95 0.02 9.93
N GLU A 212 23.21 -0.87 10.89
CA GLU A 212 24.55 -1.10 11.43
C GLU A 212 25.49 -1.64 10.35
N ARG A 213 25.03 -2.61 9.55
CA ARG A 213 25.82 -3.15 8.43
C ARG A 213 26.15 -2.09 7.38
N LEU A 214 25.21 -1.20 7.05
CA LEU A 214 25.44 -0.08 6.14
C LEU A 214 26.43 0.94 6.70
N ARG A 215 26.34 1.26 8.00
CA ARG A 215 27.33 2.14 8.67
C ARG A 215 28.72 1.53 8.64
N GLU A 216 28.82 0.23 8.91
CA GLU A 216 30.08 -0.52 8.87
C GLU A 216 30.68 -0.53 7.46
N MET A 217 29.90 -0.82 6.42
CA MET A 217 30.40 -0.78 5.04
C MET A 217 30.83 0.62 4.60
N ARG A 218 30.11 1.68 5.03
CA ARG A 218 30.52 3.07 4.76
C ARG A 218 31.85 3.40 5.41
N LYS A 219 32.06 2.97 6.66
CA LYS A 219 33.32 3.12 7.37
C LYS A 219 34.47 2.39 6.68
N GLN A 220 34.24 1.16 6.21
CA GLN A 220 35.24 0.40 5.45
C GLN A 220 35.64 1.10 4.14
N VAL A 221 34.69 1.73 3.44
CA VAL A 221 34.97 2.52 2.23
C VAL A 221 35.82 3.75 2.58
N GLU A 222 35.44 4.52 3.60
CA GLU A 222 36.20 5.70 4.04
C GLU A 222 37.63 5.35 4.48
N GLU A 223 37.79 4.27 5.24
CA GLU A 223 39.11 3.75 5.64
C GLU A 223 39.95 3.34 4.42
N SER A 224 39.33 2.69 3.42
CA SER A 224 40.01 2.32 2.18
C SER A 224 40.41 3.53 1.34
N GLU A 225 39.59 4.58 1.30
CA GLU A 225 39.87 5.83 0.60
C GLU A 225 41.03 6.56 1.26
N LEU A 226 41.01 6.70 2.59
CA LEU A 226 42.12 7.29 3.37
C LEU A 226 43.43 6.49 3.20
N ALA A 227 43.36 5.16 3.17
CA ALA A 227 44.54 4.33 2.92
C ALA A 227 45.13 4.56 1.53
N LEU A 228 44.29 4.71 0.50
CA LEU A 228 44.71 5.02 -0.86
C LEU A 228 45.31 6.43 -0.97
N ASP A 229 44.75 7.42 -0.27
CA ASP A 229 45.27 8.78 -0.23
C ASP A 229 46.67 8.84 0.42
N LEU A 230 46.86 8.11 1.53
CA LEU A 230 48.18 8.00 2.18
C LEU A 230 49.20 7.32 1.26
N GLN A 231 48.82 6.24 0.59
CA GLN A 231 49.70 5.54 -0.36
C GLN A 231 50.06 6.41 -1.58
N SER A 232 49.11 7.24 -2.03
CA SER A 232 49.32 8.20 -3.11
C SER A 232 50.23 9.37 -2.69
N ALA A 233 50.13 9.82 -1.44
CA ALA A 233 50.99 10.87 -0.90
C ALA A 233 52.46 10.42 -0.80
N ASP A 234 52.71 9.18 -0.38
CA ASP A 234 54.06 8.61 -0.28
C ASP A 234 54.72 8.49 -1.67
N SER A 235 53.93 8.17 -2.69
CA SER A 235 54.36 8.12 -4.10
C SER A 235 54.66 9.50 -4.70
N ARG A 236 54.22 10.59 -4.06
CA ARG A 236 54.44 11.98 -4.50
C ARG A 236 55.63 12.66 -3.85
N LEU A 237 56.37 11.99 -2.96
CA LEU A 237 57.65 12.51 -2.53
C LEU A 237 58.53 12.71 -3.77
N PRO A 238 58.96 13.95 -4.08
CA PRO A 238 59.78 14.20 -5.24
C PRO A 238 61.02 13.34 -5.10
N GLN A 239 61.18 12.39 -6.03
CA GLN A 239 62.40 11.59 -6.14
C GLN A 239 63.53 12.61 -6.15
N ALA A 240 64.34 12.62 -5.07
CA ALA A 240 65.36 13.63 -4.86
C ALA A 240 66.14 13.72 -6.18
N PRO A 241 66.17 14.89 -6.84
CA PRO A 241 66.78 15.01 -8.15
C PRO A 241 68.19 14.43 -8.02
N PRO A 242 68.59 13.47 -8.88
CA PRO A 242 69.92 12.86 -8.79
C PRO A 242 70.91 14.02 -8.79
N ALA A 243 71.81 14.05 -7.80
CA ALA A 243 72.69 15.18 -7.54
C ALA A 243 73.38 15.65 -8.84
N VAL A 244 72.82 16.70 -9.46
CA VAL A 244 73.40 17.29 -10.66
C VAL A 244 74.54 18.18 -10.20
N GLU A 245 75.75 17.83 -10.61
CA GLU A 245 76.97 18.58 -10.30
C GLU A 245 76.84 20.07 -10.66
N PRO A 246 77.36 20.98 -9.82
CA PRO A 246 77.13 22.42 -9.95
C PRO A 246 77.97 23.04 -11.09
N VAL A 247 77.48 23.02 -12.34
CA VAL A 247 78.20 23.62 -13.48
C VAL A 247 77.78 25.07 -13.80
N LEU A 248 76.71 25.64 -13.20
CA LEU A 248 76.17 26.93 -13.65
C LEU A 248 76.01 28.03 -12.58
N GLN A 249 76.99 28.21 -11.68
CA GLN A 249 77.03 29.41 -10.80
C GLN A 249 77.66 30.67 -11.44
N ILE A 250 78.20 30.59 -12.65
CA ILE A 250 79.01 31.69 -13.23
C ILE A 250 78.15 32.78 -13.92
N GLY A 251 76.92 32.46 -14.36
CA GLY A 251 76.09 33.39 -15.15
C GLY A 251 75.41 34.52 -14.36
N TRP A 252 74.95 34.24 -13.13
CA TRP A 252 74.05 35.15 -12.40
C TRP A 252 74.74 36.36 -11.77
N ARG A 253 76.05 36.29 -11.50
CA ARG A 253 76.78 37.44 -10.93
C ARG A 253 76.94 38.60 -11.93
N ARG A 254 77.22 38.29 -13.20
CA ARG A 254 77.39 39.33 -14.24
C ARG A 254 76.09 40.04 -14.60
N PHE A 255 74.95 39.36 -14.47
CA PHE A 255 73.65 39.98 -14.72
C PHE A 255 73.28 40.99 -13.62
N ARG A 256 73.57 40.68 -12.36
CA ARG A 256 73.25 41.56 -11.23
C ARG A 256 74.08 42.85 -11.23
N ASP A 257 75.36 42.78 -11.59
CA ASP A 257 76.25 43.96 -11.59
C ASP A 257 75.91 44.95 -12.71
N ARG A 258 75.32 44.47 -13.82
CA ARG A 258 74.88 45.33 -14.93
C ARG A 258 73.59 46.11 -14.63
N TRP A 259 72.73 45.60 -13.74
CA TRP A 259 71.44 46.23 -13.45
C TRP A 259 71.52 47.34 -12.40
N LEU A 260 72.51 47.28 -11.50
CA LEU A 260 72.69 48.27 -10.43
C LEU A 260 73.58 49.48 -10.81
N SER A 261 74.21 49.48 -11.99
CA SER A 261 75.10 50.58 -12.44
C SER A 261 74.44 51.53 -13.46
N GLY A 262 73.12 51.66 -13.45
CA GLY A 262 72.39 52.63 -14.27
C GLY A 262 72.54 54.05 -13.74
N LYS A 263 73.33 54.87 -14.45
CA LYS A 263 73.32 56.35 -14.41
C LYS A 263 71.95 56.92 -14.77
#